data_AF-A0A015XGI2-F1
#
_entry.id   AF-A0A015XGI2-F1
#
_cell.length_a   1.000
_cell.length_b   1.000
_cell.length_c   1.000
_cell.angle_alpha   90.00
_cell.angle_beta   90.00
_cell.angle_gamma   90.00
#
_symmetry.space_group_name_H-M   'P 1'
#
loop_
_entity.id
_entity.type
_entity.pdbx_description
1 polymer ?
#
loop_
_entity_poly.entity_id
_entity_poly.type
_entity_poly.pdbx_seq_one_letter_code
_entity_poly.pdbx_strand_id
1 'polypeptide(L)'
;MQVGDFDENMGVGAIYGAAEDSDYFLRCINCGANFYYSKQLINFHPHYEVKYKSLSVKNLCYRFKAYGMGVEYLYCKHKMYFSAVNLLFRAIGGSLLNLFLCNFPLSLAYIYSFYYRLIVFSKKIW
;
A
#
# COMPACT_ATOMS: atom_id res chain seq x y z
N MET A 1 -1.71 -27.90 1.06
CA MET A 1 -2.44 -26.61 1.00
C MET A 1 -2.10 -25.98 -0.35
N GLN A 2 -3.11 -25.57 -1.13
CA GLN A 2 -2.91 -24.93 -2.44
C GLN A 2 -3.06 -23.42 -2.27
N VAL A 3 -2.26 -22.63 -2.97
CA VAL A 3 -2.23 -21.15 -2.82
C VAL A 3 -3.58 -20.52 -3.20
N GLY A 4 -4.25 -21.04 -4.25
CA GLY A 4 -5.49 -20.48 -4.80
C GLY A 4 -5.25 -19.22 -5.65
N ASP A 5 -6.32 -18.59 -6.14
CA ASP A 5 -6.26 -17.39 -6.99
C ASP A 5 -5.93 -16.10 -6.19
N PHE A 6 -5.85 -14.95 -6.88
CA PHE A 6 -5.74 -13.65 -6.21
C PHE A 6 -6.96 -13.36 -5.33
N ASP A 7 -6.76 -12.59 -4.27
CA ASP A 7 -7.87 -12.09 -3.44
C ASP A 7 -8.60 -10.98 -4.18
N GLU A 8 -9.85 -11.23 -4.58
CA GLU A 8 -10.67 -10.27 -5.34
C GLU A 8 -11.04 -9.00 -4.55
N ASN A 9 -10.80 -8.97 -3.24
CA ASN A 9 -10.91 -7.74 -2.47
C ASN A 9 -9.69 -6.81 -2.65
N MET A 10 -8.60 -7.31 -3.22
CA MET A 10 -7.32 -6.60 -3.39
C MET A 10 -7.03 -6.28 -4.87
N GLY A 11 -6.22 -5.25 -5.09
CA GLY A 11 -5.74 -4.87 -6.41
C GLY A 11 -6.56 -3.80 -7.12
N VAL A 12 -6.10 -3.41 -8.31
CA VAL A 12 -6.65 -2.24 -9.02
C VAL A 12 -8.13 -2.43 -9.34
N GLY A 13 -8.98 -1.54 -8.84
CA GLY A 13 -10.44 -1.60 -9.04
C GLY A 13 -11.20 -2.34 -7.93
N ALA A 14 -10.50 -3.06 -7.04
CA ALA A 14 -11.10 -3.72 -5.90
C ALA A 14 -11.31 -2.77 -4.69
N ILE A 15 -11.93 -3.30 -3.62
CA ILE A 15 -12.22 -2.56 -2.38
C ILE A 15 -10.92 -2.02 -1.75
N TYR A 16 -9.90 -2.88 -1.66
CA TYR A 16 -8.57 -2.54 -1.16
C TYR A 16 -7.61 -2.44 -2.35
N GLY A 17 -7.60 -1.28 -2.98
CA GLY A 17 -7.11 -1.03 -4.34
C GLY A 17 -5.64 -1.35 -4.73
N ALA A 18 -4.90 -2.17 -3.97
CA ALA A 18 -3.53 -2.59 -4.23
C ALA A 18 -3.14 -3.84 -3.40
N ALA A 19 -1.89 -4.30 -3.57
CA ALA A 19 -1.18 -5.31 -2.77
C ALA A 19 -1.63 -6.77 -2.98
N GLU A 20 -2.38 -7.04 -4.05
CA GLU A 20 -2.78 -8.36 -4.51
C GLU A 20 -1.58 -9.28 -4.78
N ASP A 21 -0.52 -8.72 -5.37
CA ASP A 21 0.73 -9.41 -5.69
C ASP A 21 1.48 -9.84 -4.43
N SER A 22 1.56 -8.94 -3.46
CA SER A 22 2.22 -9.14 -2.18
C SER A 22 1.45 -10.14 -1.31
N ASP A 23 0.11 -10.11 -1.35
CA ASP A 23 -0.73 -11.10 -0.70
C ASP A 23 -0.49 -12.50 -1.27
N TYR A 24 -0.51 -12.62 -2.60
CA TYR A 24 -0.27 -13.87 -3.29
C TYR A 24 1.13 -14.42 -2.97
N PHE A 25 2.14 -13.55 -2.94
CA PHE A 25 3.50 -13.89 -2.55
C PHE A 25 3.56 -14.46 -1.12
N LEU A 26 2.95 -13.80 -0.14
CA LEU A 26 2.93 -14.27 1.25
C LEU A 26 2.19 -15.62 1.38
N ARG A 27 1.08 -15.80 0.66
CA ARG A 27 0.37 -17.10 0.62
C ARG A 27 1.21 -18.21 0.00
N CYS A 28 1.97 -17.93 -1.06
CA CYS A 28 2.92 -18.87 -1.64
C CYS A 28 3.97 -19.30 -0.60
N ILE A 29 4.59 -18.35 0.11
CA ILE A 29 5.56 -18.65 1.18
C ILE A 29 4.93 -19.54 2.25
N ASN A 30 3.73 -19.21 2.70
CA ASN A 30 3.03 -19.99 3.72
C ASN A 30 2.68 -21.42 3.26
N CYS A 31 2.61 -21.66 1.94
CA CYS A 31 2.44 -22.98 1.36
C CYS A 31 3.76 -23.73 1.12
N GLY A 32 4.91 -23.17 1.52
CA GLY A 32 6.23 -23.78 1.37
C GLY A 32 6.88 -23.57 0.00
N ALA A 33 6.42 -22.58 -0.78
CA ALA A 33 7.07 -22.23 -2.03
C ALA A 33 8.46 -21.62 -1.81
N ASN A 34 9.42 -21.99 -2.67
CA ASN A 34 10.76 -21.42 -2.68
C ASN A 34 10.83 -20.26 -3.68
N PHE A 35 11.38 -19.12 -3.26
CA PHE A 35 11.61 -17.96 -4.12
C PHE A 35 13.09 -17.76 -4.39
N TYR A 36 13.41 -17.40 -5.63
CA TYR A 36 14.77 -17.09 -6.06
C TYR A 36 14.90 -15.61 -6.39
N TYR A 37 15.86 -14.94 -5.76
CA TYR A 37 16.24 -13.57 -6.10
C TYR A 37 17.41 -13.59 -7.09
N SER A 38 17.26 -12.88 -8.21
CA SER A 38 18.30 -12.75 -9.23
C SER A 38 18.65 -11.29 -9.47
N LYS A 39 19.95 -10.96 -9.41
CA LYS A 39 20.47 -9.65 -9.84
C LYS A 39 20.59 -9.53 -11.36
N GLN A 40 20.42 -10.64 -12.09
CA GLN A 40 20.52 -10.67 -13.56
C GLN A 40 19.20 -10.31 -14.24
N LEU A 41 18.08 -10.44 -13.52
CA LEU A 41 16.77 -10.06 -14.02
C LEU A 41 16.49 -8.59 -13.66
N ILE A 42 16.42 -7.74 -14.68
CA ILE A 42 16.23 -6.29 -14.52
C ILE A 42 14.93 -5.89 -15.22
N ASN A 43 14.08 -5.15 -14.51
CA ASN A 43 12.86 -4.56 -15.07
C ASN A 43 12.92 -3.03 -14.91
N PHE A 44 12.76 -2.30 -16.01
CA PHE A 44 12.73 -0.85 -16.02
C PHE A 44 11.29 -0.36 -15.81
N HIS A 45 11.05 0.36 -14.72
CA HIS A 45 9.74 0.96 -14.43
C HIS A 45 9.86 2.49 -14.27
N PRO A 46 8.90 3.28 -14.79
CA PRO A 46 8.89 4.72 -14.58
C PRO A 46 8.93 5.12 -13.10
N HIS A 47 9.73 6.14 -12.78
CA HIS A 47 9.83 6.63 -11.41
C HIS A 47 8.52 7.29 -10.96
N TYR A 48 8.13 7.03 -9.70
CA TYR A 48 6.85 7.49 -9.16
C TYR A 48 6.72 9.02 -9.10
N GLU A 49 7.82 9.75 -8.90
CA GLU A 49 7.80 11.22 -8.81
C GLU A 49 7.36 11.88 -10.11
N VAL A 50 7.75 11.32 -11.26
CA VAL A 50 7.34 11.81 -12.58
C VAL A 50 5.81 11.71 -12.69
N LYS A 51 5.24 10.62 -12.17
CA LYS A 51 3.80 10.40 -12.13
C LYS A 51 3.10 11.34 -11.15
N TYR A 52 3.65 11.60 -9.97
CA TYR A 52 2.96 12.41 -8.96
C TYR A 52 2.87 13.88 -9.37
N LYS A 53 3.91 14.41 -10.02
CA LYS A 53 3.94 15.81 -10.50
C LYS A 53 2.88 16.09 -11.58
N SER A 54 2.46 15.07 -12.34
CA SER A 54 1.46 15.22 -13.41
C SER A 54 0.03 14.94 -12.95
N LEU A 55 -0.18 14.47 -11.71
CA LEU A 55 -1.51 14.17 -11.20
C LEU A 55 -2.17 15.41 -10.58
N SER A 56 -3.47 15.55 -10.80
CA SER A 56 -4.29 16.45 -9.99
C SER A 56 -4.28 16.01 -8.52
N VAL A 57 -4.50 16.95 -7.60
CA VAL A 57 -4.59 16.67 -6.16
C VAL A 57 -5.60 15.56 -5.86
N LYS A 58 -6.75 15.58 -6.53
CA LYS A 58 -7.80 14.55 -6.40
C LYS A 58 -7.27 13.16 -6.76
N ASN A 59 -6.59 13.03 -7.89
CA ASN A 59 -6.05 11.74 -8.35
C ASN A 59 -4.87 11.28 -7.48
N LEU A 60 -4.07 12.22 -6.96
CA LEU A 60 -3.02 11.94 -6.00
C LEU A 60 -3.60 11.36 -4.71
N CYS A 61 -4.61 12.02 -4.12
CA CYS A 61 -5.32 11.53 -2.94
C CYS A 61 -5.96 10.16 -3.17
N TYR A 62 -6.64 9.96 -4.32
CA TYR A 62 -7.23 8.67 -4.68
C TYR A 62 -6.17 7.56 -4.74
N ARG A 63 -5.02 7.83 -5.38
CA ARG A 63 -3.92 6.88 -5.46
C ARG A 63 -3.37 6.55 -4.07
N PHE A 64 -3.08 7.55 -3.26
CA PHE A 64 -2.55 7.37 -1.91
C PHE A 64 -3.51 6.59 -1.01
N LYS A 65 -4.82 6.87 -1.12
CA LYS A 65 -5.88 6.08 -0.49
C LYS A 65 -5.84 4.62 -0.95
N ALA A 66 -5.90 4.36 -2.25
CA ALA A 66 -5.99 2.99 -2.79
C ALA A 66 -4.78 2.14 -2.38
N TYR A 67 -3.56 2.66 -2.57
CA TYR A 67 -2.34 1.98 -2.13
C TYR A 67 -2.27 1.83 -0.61
N GLY A 68 -2.62 2.88 0.13
CA GLY A 68 -2.62 2.85 1.59
C GLY A 68 -3.58 1.80 2.16
N MET A 69 -4.79 1.72 1.64
CA MET A 69 -5.79 0.73 2.05
C MET A 69 -5.37 -0.69 1.71
N GLY A 70 -4.82 -0.91 0.51
CA GLY A 70 -4.33 -2.24 0.08
C GLY A 70 -3.24 -2.79 0.98
N VAL A 71 -2.21 -1.97 1.26
CA VAL A 71 -1.09 -2.41 2.13
C VAL A 71 -1.53 -2.56 3.58
N GLU A 72 -2.40 -1.69 4.10
CA GLU A 72 -2.91 -1.85 5.47
C GLU A 72 -3.74 -3.13 5.62
N TYR A 73 -4.62 -3.41 4.64
CA TYR A 73 -5.40 -4.65 4.60
C TYR A 73 -4.51 -5.88 4.53
N LEU A 74 -3.48 -5.87 3.68
CA LEU A 74 -2.46 -6.92 3.61
C LEU A 74 -1.86 -7.20 4.99
N TYR A 75 -1.39 -6.16 5.68
CA TYR A 75 -0.76 -6.33 6.99
C TYR A 75 -1.73 -6.88 8.04
N CYS A 76 -2.97 -6.41 8.08
CA CYS A 76 -3.99 -6.97 8.97
C CYS A 76 -4.28 -8.44 8.64
N LYS A 77 -4.51 -8.76 7.37
CA LYS A 77 -4.81 -10.12 6.88
C LYS A 77 -3.73 -11.12 7.26
N HIS A 78 -2.46 -10.73 7.19
CA HIS A 78 -1.31 -11.58 7.55
C HIS A 78 -0.81 -11.37 9.00
N LYS A 79 -1.62 -10.73 9.86
CA LYS A 79 -1.33 -10.51 11.30
C LYS A 79 -0.04 -9.72 11.58
N MET A 80 0.38 -8.89 10.65
CA MET A 80 1.57 -8.03 10.73
C MET A 80 1.25 -6.69 11.40
N TYR A 81 0.67 -6.71 12.60
CA TYR A 81 0.11 -5.51 13.24
C TYR A 81 1.13 -4.41 13.54
N PHE A 82 2.37 -4.77 13.86
CA PHE A 82 3.42 -3.79 14.05
C PHE A 82 3.70 -3.01 12.75
N SER A 83 3.73 -3.70 11.61
CA SER A 83 3.89 -3.08 10.29
C SER A 83 2.69 -2.20 9.92
N ALA A 84 1.47 -2.63 10.24
CA ALA A 84 0.24 -1.84 10.08
C ALA A 84 0.29 -0.52 10.86
N VAL A 85 0.58 -0.60 12.16
CA VAL A 85 0.72 0.59 13.03
C VAL A 85 1.84 1.51 12.55
N ASN A 86 2.99 0.96 12.16
CA ASN A 86 4.07 1.76 11.58
C ASN A 86 3.65 2.46 10.29
N LEU A 87 2.86 1.80 9.43
CA LEU A 87 2.38 2.39 8.19
C LEU A 87 1.44 3.58 8.43
N LEU A 88 0.63 3.54 9.49
CA LEU A 88 -0.17 4.69 9.95
C LEU A 88 0.72 5.88 10.31
N PHE A 89 1.69 5.69 11.20
CA PHE A 89 2.57 6.78 11.64
C PHE A 89 3.48 7.32 10.52
N ARG A 90 3.89 6.47 9.57
CA ARG A 90 4.62 6.92 8.38
C ARG A 90 3.81 7.90 7.53
N ALA A 91 2.48 7.77 7.47
CA ALA A 91 1.66 8.75 6.75
C ALA A 91 1.64 10.11 7.45
N ILE A 92 1.57 10.13 8.79
CA ILE A 92 1.68 11.37 9.58
C ILE A 92 3.04 12.03 9.33
N GLY A 93 4.13 11.27 9.44
CA GLY A 93 5.49 11.77 9.17
C GLY A 93 5.64 12.33 7.76
N GLY A 94 5.13 11.61 6.75
CA GLY A 94 5.13 12.08 5.36
C GLY A 94 4.32 13.36 5.15
N SER A 95 3.19 13.50 5.84
CA SER A 95 2.37 14.72 5.81
C SER A 95 3.12 15.91 6.40
N LEU A 96 3.71 15.75 7.59
CA LEU A 96 4.45 16.81 8.29
C LEU A 96 5.67 17.25 7.48
N LEU A 97 6.45 16.30 6.96
CA LEU A 97 7.60 16.60 6.10
C LEU A 97 7.18 17.43 4.89
N ASN A 98 6.13 17.04 4.18
CA ASN A 98 5.67 17.77 3.00
C ASN A 98 5.03 19.12 3.35
N LEU A 99 4.48 19.27 4.55
CA LEU A 99 4.02 20.57 5.05
C LEU A 99 5.21 21.52 5.23
N PHE A 100 6.30 21.07 5.86
CA PHE A 100 7.52 21.87 6.02
C PHE A 100 8.20 22.20 4.69
N LEU A 101 8.08 21.32 3.69
CA LEU A 101 8.58 21.55 2.33
C LEU A 101 7.61 22.38 1.45
N CYS A 102 6.53 22.92 2.02
CA CYS A 102 5.48 23.67 1.29
C CYS A 102 4.82 22.89 0.14
N ASN A 103 4.87 21.56 0.17
CA ASN A 103 4.19 20.67 -0.78
C ASN A 103 2.81 20.27 -0.26
N PHE A 104 1.89 21.23 -0.25
CA PHE A 104 0.54 21.04 0.27
C PHE A 104 -0.26 19.92 -0.42
N PRO A 105 -0.20 19.73 -1.75
CA PRO A 105 -0.87 18.61 -2.42
C PRO A 105 -0.48 17.25 -1.85
N LEU A 106 0.83 17.03 -1.66
CA LEU A 106 1.34 15.75 -1.19
C LEU A 106 1.09 15.59 0.32
N SER A 107 1.19 16.66 1.09
CA SER A 107 0.80 16.67 2.51
C SER A 107 -0.66 16.22 2.68
N LEU A 108 -1.58 16.80 1.90
CA LEU A 108 -3.00 16.42 1.91
C LEU A 108 -3.21 14.95 1.52
N ALA A 109 -2.50 14.46 0.50
CA ALA A 109 -2.58 13.06 0.08
C ALA A 109 -2.13 12.09 1.19
N TYR A 110 -1.10 12.45 1.98
CA TYR A 110 -0.67 11.68 3.14
C TYR A 110 -1.70 11.67 4.27
N ILE A 111 -2.33 12.81 4.59
CA ILE A 111 -3.42 12.88 5.58
C ILE A 111 -4.60 12.01 5.14
N TYR A 112 -4.99 12.12 3.87
CA TYR A 112 -6.07 11.31 3.31
C TYR A 112 -5.74 9.82 3.39
N SER A 113 -4.49 9.44 3.07
CA SER A 113 -4.03 8.06 3.23
C SER A 113 -4.07 7.60 4.70
N PHE A 114 -3.66 8.44 5.65
CA PHE A 114 -3.69 8.11 7.07
C PHE A 114 -5.12 7.78 7.54
N TYR A 115 -6.07 8.64 7.21
CA TYR A 115 -7.48 8.47 7.59
C TYR A 115 -8.04 7.13 7.10
N TYR A 116 -7.83 6.80 5.81
CA TYR A 116 -8.35 5.53 5.27
C TYR A 116 -7.61 4.30 5.78
N ARG A 117 -6.30 4.39 6.06
CA ARG A 117 -5.57 3.31 6.74
C ARG A 117 -6.16 3.07 8.14
N LEU A 118 -6.46 4.13 8.88
CA LEU A 118 -7.05 4.00 10.22
C LEU A 118 -8.43 3.33 10.19
N ILE A 119 -9.25 3.64 9.18
CA ILE A 119 -10.51 2.93 8.93
C ILE A 119 -10.26 1.44 8.66
N VAL A 120 -9.29 1.08 7.82
CA VAL A 120 -9.00 -0.33 7.53
C VAL A 120 -8.52 -1.06 8.77
N PHE A 121 -7.59 -0.46 9.52
CA PHE A 121 -7.05 -1.02 10.76
C PHE A 121 -8.15 -1.24 11.82
N SER A 122 -9.03 -0.25 11.99
CA SER A 122 -10.12 -0.32 12.99
C SER A 122 -11.21 -1.33 12.67
N LYS A 123 -11.35 -1.77 11.41
CA LYS A 123 -12.33 -2.78 11.00
C LYS A 123 -12.09 -4.17 11.60
N LYS A 124 -11.04 -4.37 12.41
CA LYS A 124 -10.80 -5.60 13.18
C LYS A 124 -10.90 -6.84 12.28
N ILE A 125 -10.18 -6.80 11.16
CA ILE A 125 -10.04 -7.93 10.25
C ILE A 125 -9.05 -8.88 10.95
N TRP A 126 -9.56 -9.73 11.85
CA TRP A 126 -8.82 -10.75 12.61
C TRP A 126 -9.06 -12.13 12.01
#